data_AF-A0A2N9NB93-F1
#
_entry.id   AF-A0A2N9NB93-F1
#
_cell.length_a   1.000
_cell.length_b   1.000
_cell.length_c   1.000
_cell.angle_alpha   90.00
_cell.angle_beta   90.00
_cell.angle_gamma   90.00
#
_symmetry.space_group_name_H-M   'P 1'
#
loop_
_entity.id
_entity.type
_entity.pdbx_description
1 polymer ?
#
loop_
_entity_poly.entity_id
_entity_poly.type
_entity_poly.pdbx_seq_one_letter_code
_entity_poly.pdbx_strand_id
1 'polypeptide(L)'
;MEWGSAGVEILGSLERITAELLARVIRRPQPKARAEEIAWEIVEYGRMNATGPGEILIVVSDVAFRLRESPRDVRQALCLLQTKGIAQRTSSKDLWRLRR
;
A
#
# COMPACT_ATOMS: atom_id res chain seq x y z
N MET A 1 -47.18 -30.51 -10.65
CA MET A 1 -45.97 -30.01 -11.35
C MET A 1 -45.37 -28.92 -10.48
N GLU A 2 -44.42 -29.27 -9.61
CA GLU A 2 -43.74 -28.31 -8.74
C GLU A 2 -42.32 -28.07 -9.28
N TRP A 3 -42.22 -27.17 -10.26
CA TRP A 3 -40.94 -26.65 -10.75
C TRP A 3 -40.80 -25.21 -10.26
N GLY A 4 -40.60 -25.01 -8.95
CA GLY A 4 -40.52 -23.68 -8.36
C GLY A 4 -39.45 -23.48 -7.29
N SER A 5 -38.79 -24.54 -6.81
CA SER A 5 -37.97 -24.44 -5.59
C SER A 5 -36.46 -24.37 -5.86
N ALA A 6 -35.94 -25.15 -6.82
CA ALA A 6 -34.49 -25.23 -7.06
C ALA A 6 -33.88 -23.93 -7.63
N GLY A 7 -34.62 -23.17 -8.45
CA GLY A 7 -34.11 -21.92 -9.04
C GLY A 7 -33.92 -20.78 -8.02
N VAL A 8 -34.76 -20.75 -6.98
CA VAL A 8 -34.73 -19.73 -5.92
C VAL A 8 -33.58 -20.01 -4.94
N GLU A 9 -33.32 -21.29 -4.64
CA GLU A 9 -32.20 -21.69 -3.78
C GLU A 9 -30.83 -21.42 -4.42
N ILE A 10 -30.70 -21.62 -5.73
CA ILE A 10 -29.47 -21.32 -6.48
C ILE A 10 -29.20 -19.82 -6.50
N LEU A 11 -30.21 -18.98 -6.74
CA LEU A 11 -30.07 -17.52 -6.71
C LEU A 11 -29.64 -17.02 -5.32
N GLY A 12 -30.32 -17.48 -4.25
CA GLY A 12 -29.98 -17.10 -2.88
C GLY A 12 -28.62 -17.63 -2.38
N SER A 13 -28.07 -18.66 -3.04
CA SER A 13 -26.72 -19.15 -2.79
C SER A 13 -25.65 -18.32 -3.51
N LEU A 14 -25.93 -17.89 -4.74
CA LEU A 14 -25.05 -16.99 -5.50
C LEU A 14 -24.95 -15.61 -4.85
N GLU A 15 -26.06 -15.07 -4.34
CA GLU A 15 -26.06 -13.79 -3.61
C GLU A 15 -25.18 -13.84 -2.35
N ARG A 16 -25.25 -14.94 -1.59
CA ARG A 16 -24.40 -15.15 -0.40
C ARG A 16 -22.92 -15.25 -0.75
N ILE A 17 -22.56 -16.03 -1.76
CA ILE A 17 -21.16 -16.17 -2.21
C ILE A 17 -20.62 -14.81 -2.68
N THR A 18 -21.43 -14.05 -3.42
CA THR A 18 -21.04 -12.72 -3.92
C THR A 18 -20.84 -11.74 -2.77
N ALA A 19 -21.74 -11.72 -1.77
CA ALA A 19 -21.61 -10.88 -0.59
C ALA A 19 -20.37 -11.24 0.25
N GLU A 20 -20.05 -12.53 0.42
CA GLU A 20 -18.86 -12.98 1.13
C GLU A 20 -17.56 -12.60 0.40
N LEU A 21 -17.54 -12.73 -0.92
CA LEU A 21 -16.40 -12.31 -1.75
C LEU A 21 -16.20 -10.80 -1.71
N LEU A 22 -17.28 -10.01 -1.83
CA LEU A 22 -17.24 -8.56 -1.70
C LEU A 22 -16.79 -8.13 -0.30
N ALA A 23 -17.33 -8.74 0.76
CA ALA A 23 -16.91 -8.47 2.13
C ALA A 23 -15.42 -8.80 2.34
N ARG A 24 -14.91 -9.87 1.73
CA ARG A 24 -13.47 -10.21 1.77
C ARG A 24 -12.59 -9.21 1.03
N VAL A 25 -13.06 -8.67 -0.09
CA VAL A 25 -12.35 -7.63 -0.86
C VAL A 25 -12.38 -6.30 -0.12
N ILE A 26 -13.51 -5.92 0.48
CA ILE A 26 -13.67 -4.66 1.22
C ILE A 26 -12.85 -4.67 2.52
N ARG A 27 -12.72 -5.82 3.19
CA ARG A 27 -11.93 -5.94 4.44
C ARG A 27 -10.41 -5.90 4.23
N ARG A 28 -9.92 -6.08 3.01
CA ARG A 28 -8.50 -5.89 2.73
C ARG A 28 -8.26 -4.41 2.44
N PRO A 29 -7.31 -3.75 3.15
CA PRO A 29 -6.85 -2.43 2.73
C PRO A 29 -6.49 -2.52 1.25
N GLN A 30 -7.12 -1.69 0.40
CA GLN A 30 -6.80 -1.72 -1.01
C GLN A 30 -5.30 -1.46 -1.16
N PRO A 31 -4.56 -2.23 -1.98
CA PRO A 31 -3.11 -2.08 -2.11
C PRO A 31 -2.67 -0.64 -2.44
N LYS A 32 -3.53 0.12 -3.12
CA LYS A 32 -3.32 1.54 -3.40
C LYS A 32 -3.43 2.40 -2.14
N ALA A 33 -4.45 2.19 -1.31
CA ALA A 33 -4.61 2.90 -0.04
C ALA A 33 -3.44 2.60 0.91
N ARG A 34 -2.99 1.34 0.98
CA ARG A 34 -1.84 0.96 1.81
C ARG A 34 -0.53 1.59 1.33
N ALA A 35 -0.28 1.60 0.03
CA ALA A 35 0.93 2.24 -0.52
C ALA A 35 0.93 3.76 -0.28
N GLU A 36 -0.23 4.40 -0.25
CA GLU A 36 -0.38 5.84 0.07
C GLU A 36 -0.13 6.11 1.57
N GLU A 37 -0.63 5.26 2.46
CA GLU A 37 -0.33 5.33 3.91
C GLU A 37 1.17 5.21 4.17
N ILE A 38 1.82 4.17 3.62
CA ILE A 38 3.26 3.96 3.77
C ILE A 38 4.03 5.14 3.17
N ALA A 39 3.59 5.68 2.02
CA ALA A 39 4.24 6.84 1.42
C ALA A 39 4.19 8.09 2.32
N TRP A 40 3.07 8.31 3.01
CA TRP A 40 2.96 9.39 4.00
C TRP A 40 3.90 9.15 5.19
N GLU A 41 3.91 7.95 5.75
CA GLU A 41 4.79 7.58 6.87
C GLU A 41 6.28 7.72 6.52
N ILE A 42 6.67 7.38 5.29
CA ILE A 42 8.05 7.57 4.79
C ILE A 42 8.46 9.03 4.80
N VAL A 43 7.57 9.93 4.37
CA VAL A 43 7.84 11.37 4.34
C VAL A 43 7.98 11.92 5.77
N GLU A 44 7.07 11.53 6.67
CA GLU A 44 7.14 11.94 8.07
C GLU A 44 8.40 11.40 8.76
N TYR A 45 8.74 10.13 8.56
CA TYR A 45 10.00 9.55 9.03
C TYR A 45 11.20 10.35 8.53
N GLY A 46 11.24 10.66 7.23
CA GLY A 46 12.31 11.44 6.62
C GLY A 46 12.45 12.83 7.23
N ARG A 47 11.33 13.53 7.46
CA ARG A 47 11.29 14.86 8.10
C ARG A 47 11.81 14.84 9.53
N MET A 48 11.37 13.85 10.33
CA MET A 48 11.79 13.72 11.72
C MET A 48 13.28 13.38 11.87
N ASN A 49 13.86 12.66 10.91
CA ASN A 49 15.25 12.20 10.97
C ASN A 49 16.23 13.08 10.17
N ALA A 50 15.76 14.20 9.59
CA ALA A 50 16.61 15.11 8.83
C ALA A 50 17.53 15.92 9.78
N THR A 51 18.84 15.69 9.74
CA THR A 51 19.81 16.30 10.68
C THR A 51 20.47 17.60 10.20
N GLY A 52 19.86 18.33 9.27
CA GLY A 52 20.43 19.58 8.75
C GLY A 52 19.79 20.03 7.44
N PRO A 53 20.22 21.13 6.80
CA PRO A 53 19.57 21.68 5.61
C PRO A 53 19.65 20.81 4.33
N GLY A 54 20.32 19.65 4.39
CA GLY A 54 20.61 18.78 3.24
C GLY A 54 19.46 17.88 2.78
N GLU A 55 19.77 17.08 1.75
CA GLU A 55 18.88 16.06 1.20
C GLU A 55 18.52 15.00 2.27
N ILE A 56 17.26 14.56 2.28
CA ILE A 56 16.82 13.47 3.16
C ILE A 56 17.09 12.16 2.41
N LEU A 57 17.95 11.32 2.98
CA LEU A 57 18.26 10.00 2.44
C LEU A 57 17.43 8.92 3.12
N ILE A 58 16.80 8.09 2.32
CA ILE A 58 15.98 6.96 2.75
C ILE A 58 16.67 5.68 2.32
N VAL A 59 16.99 4.85 3.31
CA VAL A 59 17.46 3.47 3.10
C VAL A 59 16.25 2.54 3.25
N VAL A 60 15.98 1.74 2.21
CA VAL A 60 14.78 0.88 2.15
C VAL A 60 14.71 -0.10 3.32
N SER A 61 15.82 -0.74 3.69
CA SER A 61 15.87 -1.69 4.81
C SER A 61 15.53 -1.03 6.14
N ASP A 62 16.06 0.16 6.37
CA ASP A 62 15.94 0.85 7.65
C ASP A 62 14.51 1.33 7.86
N VAL A 63 13.93 1.92 6.82
CA VAL A 63 12.53 2.33 6.83
C VAL A 63 11.60 1.12 6.93
N ALA A 64 11.85 0.04 6.19
CA ALA A 64 11.06 -1.19 6.31
C ALA A 64 11.05 -1.72 7.75
N PHE A 65 12.22 -1.76 8.40
CA PHE A 65 12.32 -2.15 9.80
C PHE A 65 11.56 -1.20 10.74
N ARG A 66 11.73 0.12 10.58
CA ARG A 66 11.13 1.14 11.44
C ARG A 66 9.60 1.18 11.32
N LEU A 67 9.08 1.10 10.11
CA LEU A 67 7.64 1.12 9.83
C LEU A 67 6.98 -0.26 9.98
N ARG A 68 7.77 -1.32 10.25
CA ARG A 68 7.33 -2.73 10.27
C ARG A 68 6.65 -3.15 8.97
N GLU A 69 7.18 -2.63 7.87
CA GLU A 69 6.72 -2.90 6.51
C GLU A 69 7.66 -3.83 5.77
N SER A 70 7.18 -4.43 4.68
CA SER A 70 8.05 -5.19 3.80
C SER A 70 8.91 -4.25 2.94
N PRO A 71 10.17 -4.62 2.60
CA PRO A 71 10.98 -3.86 1.64
C PRO A 71 10.33 -3.69 0.27
N ARG A 72 9.40 -4.58 -0.09
CA ARG A 72 8.62 -4.49 -1.32
C ARG A 72 7.62 -3.34 -1.23
N ASP A 73 6.86 -3.25 -0.14
CA ASP A 73 5.83 -2.23 0.04
C ASP A 73 6.45 -0.83 0.20
N VAL A 74 7.58 -0.74 0.90
CA VAL A 74 8.38 0.49 0.98
C VAL A 74 8.85 0.94 -0.41
N ARG A 75 9.33 0.02 -1.27
CA ARG A 75 9.70 0.36 -2.65
C ARG A 75 8.50 0.80 -3.49
N GLN A 76 7.35 0.17 -3.31
CA GLN A 76 6.13 0.56 -4.00
C GLN A 76 5.67 1.96 -3.60
N ALA A 77 5.72 2.28 -2.30
CA ALA A 77 5.43 3.61 -1.77
C ALA A 77 6.45 4.67 -2.27
N LEU A 78 7.74 4.35 -2.32
CA LEU A 78 8.77 5.23 -2.88
C LEU A 78 8.58 5.49 -4.38
N CYS A 79 8.18 4.48 -5.15
CA CYS A 79 7.78 4.68 -6.55
C CYS A 79 6.57 5.61 -6.66
N LEU A 80 5.59 5.51 -5.76
CA LEU A 80 4.44 6.42 -5.72
C LEU A 80 4.84 7.86 -5.31
N LEU A 81 5.82 8.04 -4.43
CA LEU A 81 6.38 9.35 -4.13
C LEU A 81 7.18 9.92 -5.32
N GLN A 82 7.82 9.06 -6.10
CA GLN A 82 8.54 9.47 -7.32
C GLN A 82 7.60 9.99 -8.41
N THR A 83 6.46 9.32 -8.63
CA THR A 83 5.46 9.82 -9.59
C THR A 83 4.86 11.15 -9.15
N LYS A 84 4.87 11.45 -7.84
CA LYS A 84 4.47 12.73 -7.25
C LYS A 84 5.61 13.79 -7.22
N GLY A 85 6.82 13.45 -7.69
CA GLY A 85 7.97 14.37 -7.68
C GLY A 85 8.57 14.63 -6.28
N ILE A 86 8.21 13.81 -5.29
CA ILE A 86 8.65 13.93 -3.89
C ILE A 86 9.89 13.05 -3.63
N ALA A 87 10.01 11.91 -4.31
CA ALA A 87 11.15 11.01 -4.16
C ALA A 87 11.93 10.84 -5.47
N GLN A 88 13.23 10.56 -5.35
CA GLN A 88 14.10 10.26 -6.48
C GLN A 88 14.99 9.07 -6.18
N ARG A 89 15.09 8.13 -7.12
CA ARG A 89 16.06 7.04 -7.05
C ARG A 89 17.48 7.59 -7.10
N THR A 90 18.36 7.01 -6.31
CA THR A 90 19.80 7.20 -6.48
C THR A 90 20.36 6.14 -7.43
N SER A 91 21.68 6.13 -7.65
CA SER A 91 22.37 5.03 -8.34
C SER A 91 22.31 3.71 -7.56
N SER A 92 22.09 3.76 -6.24
CA SER A 92 21.91 2.58 -5.39
C SER A 92 20.43 2.20 -5.30
N LYS A 93 20.14 0.92 -5.54
CA LYS A 93 18.77 0.37 -5.58
C LYS A 93 18.01 0.51 -4.26
N ASP A 94 18.72 0.54 -3.14
CA ASP A 94 18.16 0.57 -1.79
C ASP A 94 18.23 1.96 -1.16
N LEU A 95 18.75 2.95 -1.89
CA LEU A 95 18.91 4.32 -1.41
C LEU A 95 18.09 5.29 -2.26
N TRP A 96 17.30 6.12 -1.60
CA TRP A 96 16.40 7.07 -2.21
C TRP A 96 16.60 8.45 -1.61
N ARG A 97 16.35 9.48 -2.41
CA ARG A 97 16.32 10.88 -1.99
C ARG A 97 14.89 11.32 -1.84
N LEU A 98 14.55 11.96 -0.73
CA LEU A 98 13.31 12.70 -0.58
C LEU A 98 13.58 14.19 -0.74
N ARG A 99 12.75 14.83 -1.55
CA ARG A 99 12.59 16.27 -1.59
C ARG A 99 11.93 16.71 -0.29
N ARG A 100 12.38 17.84 0.24
CA ARG A 100 11.76 18.49 1.39
C ARG A 100 10.41 19.10 1.04
#